data_AF-A0A7X7K0R3-F1
#
_entry.id   AF-A0A7X7K0R3-F1
#
_cell.length_a   1.000
_cell.length_b   1.000
_cell.length_c   1.000
_cell.angle_alpha   90.00
_cell.angle_beta   90.00
_cell.angle_gamma   90.00
#
_symmetry.space_group_name_H-M   'P 1'
#
loop_
_entity.id
_entity.type
_entity.pdbx_description
1 polymer ?
#
loop_
_entity_poly.entity_id
_entity_poly.type
_entity_poly.pdbx_seq_one_letter_code
_entity_poly.pdbx_strand_id
1 'polypeptide(L)'
;MRYGILEVNPAKNPAVLDTGTWDPQQARTTVEGLESTYWRRLQEASERACPLPVVPEFTPRDASLVQHEGTMYFIATLSDRQHVLVGIGEAVGPIAADPLAHVELPNGGHVVIYPTDASVLDQFFYHIAPELGPRPLGAEPRLGIGCRMTAAVWPGAFRAMGTCGFAANAIQNSVREVNLMADLLAGRPPDSNYAFSFGTIESGYTGSSFEGLWLSGVIAALSYPARLRYGADADHIQVKRGLHGLARAQEVITAARYYTFFTLDVSDILDYQALAGGVTGPLLERKYGLAFDALEQLSDHIQSLKGDRRFDLELSIDEHPPEVETVDCLTSAEELAYVLS
;
A
#
# COMPACT_ATOMS: atom_id res chain seq x y z
N MET A 1 15.92 -11.19 -11.55
CA MET A 1 16.74 -10.90 -10.35
C MET A 1 16.66 -12.09 -9.42
N ARG A 2 17.76 -12.43 -8.74
CA ARG A 2 17.83 -13.62 -7.88
C ARG A 2 18.09 -13.21 -6.44
N TYR A 3 17.25 -13.70 -5.53
CA TYR A 3 17.34 -13.50 -4.08
C TYR A 3 17.37 -14.88 -3.42
N GLY A 4 18.56 -15.36 -3.08
CA GLY A 4 18.75 -16.73 -2.61
C GLY A 4 18.25 -17.78 -3.62
N ILE A 5 17.16 -18.46 -3.26
CA ILE A 5 16.49 -19.46 -4.10
C ILE A 5 15.38 -18.87 -4.98
N LEU A 6 14.93 -17.65 -4.71
CA LEU A 6 13.85 -16.99 -5.41
C LEU A 6 14.37 -16.26 -6.66
N GLU A 7 13.69 -16.44 -7.79
CA GLU A 7 13.91 -15.65 -8.99
C GLU A 7 12.68 -14.76 -9.26
N VAL A 8 12.88 -13.45 -9.21
CA VAL A 8 11.84 -12.44 -9.43
C VAL A 8 12.14 -11.70 -10.73
N ASN A 9 11.12 -11.55 -11.58
CA ASN A 9 11.13 -10.61 -12.69
C ASN A 9 10.17 -9.46 -12.36
N PRO A 10 10.65 -8.32 -11.83
CA PRO A 10 9.76 -7.23 -11.37
C PRO A 10 8.87 -6.66 -12.49
N ALA A 11 9.33 -6.70 -13.74
CA ALA A 11 8.54 -6.27 -14.90
C ALA A 11 7.31 -7.16 -15.20
N LYS A 12 7.27 -8.37 -14.61
CA LYS A 12 6.15 -9.34 -14.71
C LYS A 12 5.46 -9.57 -13.37
N ASN A 13 6.21 -9.52 -12.28
CA ASN A 13 5.76 -9.75 -10.90
C ASN A 13 6.08 -8.50 -10.06
N PRO A 14 5.38 -7.38 -10.28
CA PRO A 14 5.77 -6.08 -9.72
C PRO A 14 5.53 -5.97 -8.21
N ALA A 15 4.64 -6.79 -7.65
CA ALA A 15 4.17 -6.66 -6.27
C ALA A 15 5.01 -7.42 -5.23
N VAL A 16 6.29 -7.67 -5.52
CA VAL A 16 7.21 -8.37 -4.59
C VAL A 16 8.18 -7.41 -3.91
N LEU A 17 8.69 -6.43 -4.66
CA LEU A 17 9.71 -5.49 -4.20
C LEU A 17 9.09 -4.15 -3.85
N ASP A 18 9.67 -3.47 -2.88
CA ASP A 18 9.34 -2.10 -2.51
C ASP A 18 10.05 -1.05 -3.37
N THR A 19 10.46 -1.43 -4.60
CA THR A 19 11.01 -0.52 -5.61
C THR A 19 10.45 -0.77 -7.02
N GLY A 20 10.12 0.31 -7.72
CA GLY A 20 9.81 0.32 -9.14
C GLY A 20 11.04 0.57 -10.02
N THR A 21 12.21 0.81 -9.41
CA THR A 21 13.50 1.06 -10.07
C THR A 21 14.52 -0.01 -9.67
N TRP A 22 14.26 -1.26 -10.05
CA TRP A 22 15.07 -2.39 -9.61
C TRP A 22 16.47 -2.49 -10.24
N ASP A 23 16.74 -1.74 -11.31
CA ASP A 23 18.06 -1.54 -11.93
C ASP A 23 18.34 -0.02 -12.06
N PRO A 24 18.80 0.61 -10.96
CA PRO A 24 19.08 2.05 -10.92
C PRO A 24 20.09 2.52 -11.97
N GLN A 25 21.08 1.68 -12.31
CA GLN A 25 22.12 2.04 -13.27
C GLN A 25 21.56 2.07 -14.69
N GLN A 26 20.75 1.09 -15.08
CA GLN A 26 20.07 1.09 -16.37
C GLN A 26 19.05 2.23 -16.47
N ALA A 27 18.32 2.50 -15.40
CA ALA A 27 17.37 3.62 -15.34
C ALA A 27 18.07 4.97 -15.54
N ARG A 28 19.18 5.19 -14.82
CA ARG A 28 20.05 6.37 -14.98
C ARG A 28 20.55 6.51 -16.42
N THR A 29 21.12 5.45 -16.98
CA THR A 29 21.65 5.45 -18.36
C THR A 29 20.57 5.82 -19.38
N THR A 30 19.35 5.32 -19.18
CA THR A 30 18.21 5.61 -20.06
C THR A 30 17.83 7.09 -20.03
N VAL A 31 17.75 7.69 -18.83
CA VAL A 31 17.42 9.11 -18.66
C VAL A 31 18.53 10.01 -19.18
N GLU A 32 19.79 9.75 -18.82
CA GLU A 32 20.94 10.55 -19.27
C GLU A 32 21.13 10.49 -20.79
N GLY A 33 20.64 9.43 -21.45
CA GLY A 33 20.64 9.28 -22.90
C GLY A 33 19.55 10.07 -23.63
N LEU A 34 18.57 10.65 -22.93
CA LEU A 34 17.52 11.46 -23.56
C LEU A 34 18.07 12.81 -24.05
N GLU A 35 17.62 13.25 -25.22
CA GLU A 35 18.03 14.54 -25.77
C GLU A 35 17.62 15.70 -24.85
N SER A 36 18.49 16.69 -24.66
CA SER A 36 18.18 17.86 -23.82
C SER A 36 16.96 18.66 -24.30
N THR A 37 16.67 18.62 -25.60
CA THR A 37 15.48 19.22 -26.23
C THR A 37 14.18 18.53 -25.80
N TYR A 38 14.23 17.25 -25.42
CA TYR A 38 13.06 16.49 -24.99
C TYR A 38 12.51 17.00 -23.65
N TRP A 39 13.38 17.29 -22.68
CA TRP A 39 12.99 17.87 -21.39
C TRP A 39 12.26 19.20 -21.55
N ARG A 40 12.73 20.05 -22.47
CA ARG A 40 12.04 21.30 -22.82
C ARG A 40 10.65 21.04 -23.39
N ARG A 41 10.51 20.06 -24.28
CA ARG A 41 9.19 19.70 -24.85
C ARG A 41 8.20 19.22 -23.78
N LEU A 42 8.68 18.54 -22.73
CA LEU A 42 7.85 18.16 -21.57
C LEU A 42 7.35 19.40 -20.81
N GLN A 43 8.24 20.36 -20.53
CA GLN A 43 7.87 21.62 -19.89
C GLN A 43 6.85 22.42 -20.73
N GLU A 44 7.13 22.61 -22.03
CA GLU A 44 6.23 23.31 -22.94
C GLU A 44 4.85 22.63 -23.05
N ALA A 45 4.81 21.30 -23.03
CA ALA A 45 3.55 20.55 -23.03
C ALA A 45 2.77 20.79 -21.73
N SER A 46 3.45 20.75 -20.58
CA SER A 46 2.83 21.03 -19.27
C SER A 46 2.28 22.46 -19.20
N GLU A 47 3.05 23.47 -19.61
CA GLU A 47 2.63 24.89 -19.63
C GLU A 47 1.39 25.13 -20.51
N ARG A 48 1.28 24.37 -21.61
CA ARG A 48 0.15 24.46 -22.56
C ARG A 48 -1.02 23.55 -22.19
N ALA A 49 -0.94 22.81 -21.09
CA ALA A 49 -1.90 21.78 -20.70
C ALA A 49 -2.16 20.73 -21.81
N CYS A 50 -1.11 20.39 -22.55
CA CYS A 50 -1.10 19.32 -23.53
C CYS A 50 -0.62 18.00 -22.90
N PRO A 51 -0.99 16.84 -23.46
CA PRO A 51 -0.39 15.55 -23.08
C PRO A 51 1.14 15.60 -23.18
N LEU A 52 1.83 15.00 -22.22
CA LEU A 52 3.29 14.96 -22.22
C LEU A 52 3.78 14.10 -23.40
N PRO A 53 4.75 14.58 -24.20
CA PRO A 53 5.29 13.82 -25.32
C PRO A 53 5.91 12.49 -24.86
N VAL A 54 5.69 11.42 -25.62
CA VAL A 54 6.22 10.08 -25.36
C VAL A 54 7.34 9.75 -26.35
N VAL A 55 8.39 9.08 -25.89
CA VAL A 55 9.44 8.46 -26.72
C VAL A 55 9.57 6.97 -26.37
N PRO A 56 10.12 6.11 -27.27
CA PRO A 56 10.17 4.66 -27.06
C PRO A 56 10.81 4.22 -25.73
N GLU A 57 11.80 4.97 -25.26
CA GLU A 57 12.58 4.69 -24.05
C GLU A 57 11.92 5.24 -22.78
N PHE A 58 11.00 6.20 -22.91
CA PHE A 58 10.49 6.99 -21.79
C PHE A 58 9.05 7.45 -22.02
N THR A 59 8.15 6.94 -21.19
CA THR A 59 6.71 7.24 -21.23
C THR A 59 6.28 7.99 -19.97
N PRO A 60 6.12 9.33 -20.01
CA PRO A 60 5.56 10.08 -18.88
C PRO A 60 4.10 9.70 -18.62
N ARG A 61 3.66 9.80 -17.37
CA ARG A 61 2.27 9.52 -16.96
C ARG A 61 1.55 10.83 -16.62
N ASP A 62 0.75 11.32 -17.56
CA ASP A 62 0.01 12.58 -17.43
C ASP A 62 -0.84 12.67 -16.15
N ALA A 63 -1.46 11.55 -15.72
CA ALA A 63 -2.30 11.53 -14.53
C ALA A 63 -1.53 11.78 -13.21
N SER A 64 -0.21 11.56 -13.23
CA SER A 64 0.68 11.84 -12.10
C SER A 64 1.29 13.25 -12.14
N LEU A 65 1.02 14.03 -13.19
CA LEU A 65 1.59 15.36 -13.37
C LEU A 65 1.01 16.35 -12.35
N VAL A 66 1.90 17.02 -11.63
CA VAL A 66 1.60 18.10 -10.68
C VAL A 66 2.64 19.21 -10.77
N GLN A 67 2.24 20.41 -10.35
CA GLN A 67 3.12 21.56 -10.20
C GLN A 67 3.26 21.86 -8.71
N HIS A 68 4.50 22.01 -8.24
CA HIS A 68 4.79 22.33 -6.85
C HIS A 68 6.01 23.23 -6.76
N GLU A 69 5.83 24.42 -6.18
CA GLU A 69 6.90 25.42 -5.96
C GLU A 69 7.76 25.71 -7.21
N GLY A 70 7.13 25.75 -8.39
CA GLY A 70 7.82 26.03 -9.66
C GLY A 70 8.55 24.83 -10.29
N THR A 71 8.39 23.64 -9.72
CA THR A 71 8.88 22.38 -10.27
C THR A 71 7.70 21.51 -10.69
N MET A 72 7.75 20.99 -11.92
CA MET A 72 6.79 19.97 -12.37
C MET A 72 7.26 18.58 -11.94
N TYR A 73 6.36 17.77 -11.39
CA TYR A 73 6.64 16.39 -11.01
C TYR A 73 5.71 15.42 -11.71
N PHE A 74 6.22 14.25 -12.09
CA PHE A 74 5.44 13.15 -12.64
C PHE A 74 6.23 11.82 -12.59
N ILE A 75 5.52 10.70 -12.64
CA ILE A 75 6.11 9.38 -12.86
C ILE A 75 6.27 9.12 -14.35
N ALA A 76 7.38 8.48 -14.72
CA ALA A 76 7.58 7.92 -16.05
C ALA A 76 7.84 6.42 -16.00
N THR A 77 7.43 5.71 -17.04
CA THR A 77 7.76 4.30 -17.28
C THR A 77 8.84 4.21 -18.35
N LEU A 78 9.91 3.47 -18.05
CA LEU A 78 11.00 3.17 -18.97
C LEU A 78 10.67 1.97 -19.87
N SER A 79 11.43 1.75 -20.93
CA SER A 79 11.19 0.67 -21.91
C SER A 79 11.25 -0.75 -21.33
N ASP A 80 12.04 -0.95 -20.28
CA ASP A 80 12.16 -2.20 -19.52
C ASP A 80 11.08 -2.34 -18.42
N ARG A 81 10.14 -1.40 -18.37
CA ARG A 81 9.04 -1.27 -17.40
C ARG A 81 9.47 -0.81 -16.00
N GLN A 82 10.70 -0.34 -15.83
CA GLN A 82 11.04 0.40 -14.61
C GLN A 82 10.25 1.71 -14.54
N HIS A 83 10.12 2.24 -13.33
CA HIS A 83 9.46 3.50 -13.07
C HIS A 83 10.43 4.47 -12.41
N VAL A 84 10.34 5.75 -12.75
CA VAL A 84 11.14 6.82 -12.13
C VAL A 84 10.24 8.00 -11.80
N LEU A 85 10.57 8.72 -10.74
CA LEU A 85 9.95 10.00 -10.40
C LEU A 85 10.82 11.12 -10.96
N VAL A 86 10.21 12.01 -11.72
CA VAL A 86 10.89 13.10 -12.43
C VAL A 86 10.46 14.42 -11.81
N GLY A 87 11.41 15.29 -11.49
CA GLY A 87 11.20 16.70 -11.19
C GLY A 87 11.91 17.58 -12.22
N ILE A 88 11.22 18.57 -12.80
CA ILE A 88 11.81 19.54 -13.73
C ILE A 88 11.50 20.96 -13.26
N GLY A 89 12.53 21.75 -12.93
CA GLY A 89 12.34 23.09 -12.37
C GLY A 89 13.64 23.79 -11.99
N GLU A 90 13.54 24.85 -11.20
CA GLU A 90 14.68 25.66 -10.72
C GLU A 90 15.12 25.31 -9.30
N ALA A 91 14.37 24.47 -8.57
CA ALA A 91 14.72 24.01 -7.23
C ALA A 91 14.69 22.48 -7.14
N VAL A 92 15.58 21.91 -6.33
CA VAL A 92 15.50 20.50 -5.94
C VAL A 92 14.35 20.36 -4.94
N GLY A 93 13.47 19.38 -5.16
CA GLY A 93 12.27 19.20 -4.35
C GLY A 93 12.53 18.78 -2.91
N PRO A 94 11.49 18.75 -2.07
CA PRO A 94 11.56 18.34 -0.67
C PRO A 94 11.84 16.83 -0.44
N ILE A 95 12.08 16.06 -1.50
CA ILE A 95 12.32 14.62 -1.40
C ILE A 95 13.74 14.38 -0.89
N ALA A 96 13.84 13.87 0.34
CA ALA A 96 15.08 13.48 1.00
C ALA A 96 15.49 12.05 0.59
N ALA A 97 15.81 11.88 -0.69
CA ALA A 97 16.37 10.66 -1.25
C ALA A 97 17.48 10.98 -2.24
N ASP A 98 18.44 10.07 -2.39
CA ASP A 98 19.50 10.22 -3.37
C ASP A 98 18.92 10.08 -4.79
N PRO A 99 19.08 11.10 -5.64
CA PRO A 99 18.61 11.02 -7.01
C PRO A 99 19.51 10.10 -7.85
N LEU A 100 18.88 9.42 -8.82
CA LEU A 100 19.55 8.57 -9.81
C LEU A 100 20.38 9.42 -10.79
N ALA A 101 19.85 10.57 -11.17
CA ALA A 101 20.43 11.44 -12.19
C ALA A 101 20.05 12.91 -11.95
N HIS A 102 20.97 13.78 -12.38
CA HIS A 102 20.75 15.20 -12.55
C HIS A 102 21.10 15.58 -13.98
N VAL A 103 20.20 16.29 -14.66
CA VAL A 103 20.44 16.82 -16.01
C VAL A 103 20.28 18.33 -15.97
N GLU A 104 21.35 19.06 -16.25
CA GLU A 104 21.29 20.52 -16.41
C GLU A 104 20.67 20.88 -17.77
N LEU A 105 19.72 21.80 -17.74
CA LEU A 105 19.08 22.32 -18.94
C LEU A 105 19.77 23.60 -19.41
N PRO A 106 19.82 23.87 -20.74
CA PRO A 106 20.51 25.05 -21.27
C PRO A 106 20.00 26.42 -20.78
N ASN A 107 18.80 26.47 -20.19
CA ASN A 107 18.18 27.67 -19.62
C ASN A 107 18.47 27.85 -18.12
N GLY A 108 19.32 27.01 -17.52
CA GLY A 108 19.65 27.06 -16.09
C GLY A 108 18.67 26.30 -15.18
N GLY A 109 17.63 25.67 -15.74
CA GLY A 109 16.80 24.72 -15.00
C GLY A 109 17.49 23.35 -14.88
N HIS A 110 16.93 22.48 -14.05
CA HIS A 110 17.42 21.13 -13.86
C HIS A 110 16.31 20.09 -13.88
N VAL A 111 16.67 18.90 -14.34
CA VAL A 111 15.91 17.67 -14.20
C VAL A 111 16.55 16.86 -13.09
N VAL A 112 15.75 16.44 -12.12
CA VAL A 112 16.16 15.52 -11.07
C VAL A 112 15.33 14.25 -11.18
N ILE A 113 15.99 13.11 -11.22
CA ILE A 113 15.32 11.80 -11.29
C ILE A 113 15.54 11.06 -9.99
N TYR A 114 14.47 10.58 -9.39
CA TYR A 114 14.50 9.73 -8.20
C TYR A 114 14.05 8.31 -8.54
N PRO A 115 14.54 7.30 -7.80
CA PRO A 115 13.95 5.98 -7.86
C PRO A 115 12.50 6.01 -7.36
N THR A 116 11.71 5.02 -7.73
CA THR A 116 10.32 4.85 -7.25
C THR A 116 10.27 3.81 -6.14
N ASP A 117 11.05 4.04 -5.09
CA ASP A 117 10.97 3.26 -3.86
C ASP A 117 9.74 3.67 -3.06
N ALA A 118 9.24 2.78 -2.21
CA ALA A 118 8.05 3.07 -1.43
C ALA A 118 8.20 4.33 -0.55
N SER A 119 9.38 4.54 0.03
CA SER A 119 9.71 5.76 0.79
C SER A 119 9.74 7.03 -0.05
N VAL A 120 10.19 6.95 -1.31
CA VAL A 120 10.25 8.11 -2.21
C VAL A 120 8.86 8.53 -2.63
N LEU A 121 8.01 7.57 -3.02
CA LEU A 121 6.62 7.88 -3.37
C LEU A 121 5.83 8.39 -2.16
N ASP A 122 6.07 7.81 -0.98
CA ASP A 122 5.47 8.29 0.25
C ASP A 122 5.83 9.75 0.56
N GLN A 123 7.12 10.13 0.44
CA GLN A 123 7.57 11.52 0.56
C GLN A 123 6.97 12.44 -0.51
N PHE A 124 6.87 11.95 -1.75
CA PHE A 124 6.23 12.68 -2.85
C PHE A 124 4.77 13.00 -2.51
N PHE A 125 3.99 12.04 -1.99
CA PHE A 125 2.62 12.33 -1.58
C PHE A 125 2.55 13.27 -0.38
N TYR A 126 3.42 13.08 0.61
CA TYR A 126 3.36 13.89 1.82
C TYR A 126 3.72 15.36 1.59
N HIS A 127 4.74 15.61 0.77
CA HIS A 127 5.26 16.98 0.56
C HIS A 127 4.73 17.66 -0.70
N ILE A 128 4.45 16.91 -1.76
CA ILE A 128 4.22 17.47 -3.10
C ILE A 128 2.79 17.26 -3.58
N ALA A 129 2.27 16.04 -3.52
CA ALA A 129 0.99 15.66 -4.16
C ALA A 129 0.12 14.72 -3.30
N PRO A 130 -0.39 15.19 -2.15
CA PRO A 130 -1.16 14.35 -1.23
C PRO A 130 -2.44 13.78 -1.84
N GLU A 131 -2.99 14.41 -2.88
CA GLU A 131 -4.19 13.96 -3.54
C GLU A 131 -3.98 12.81 -4.55
N LEU A 132 -2.72 12.53 -4.92
CA LEU A 132 -2.37 11.45 -5.83
C LEU A 132 -2.08 10.12 -5.13
N GLY A 133 -1.75 10.16 -3.84
CA GLY A 133 -1.45 8.97 -3.06
C GLY A 133 -2.69 8.30 -2.45
N PRO A 134 -2.52 7.11 -1.86
CA PRO A 134 -3.56 6.52 -1.03
C PRO A 134 -3.80 7.42 0.18
N ARG A 135 -5.06 7.52 0.62
CA ARG A 135 -5.44 8.32 1.79
C ARG A 135 -6.43 7.55 2.68
N PRO A 136 -6.48 7.86 3.99
CA PRO A 136 -7.61 7.44 4.81
C PRO A 136 -8.90 8.00 4.20
N LEU A 137 -9.92 7.18 4.15
CA LEU A 137 -11.22 7.51 3.56
C LEU A 137 -12.21 7.95 4.65
N GLY A 138 -11.94 7.68 5.93
CA GLY A 138 -12.80 8.05 7.04
C GLY A 138 -14.24 7.56 6.81
N ALA A 139 -15.21 8.46 6.94
CA ALA A 139 -16.63 8.15 6.75
C ALA A 139 -17.08 8.07 5.27
N GLU A 140 -16.17 8.18 4.29
CA GLU A 140 -16.52 8.06 2.87
C GLU A 140 -16.95 6.61 2.55
N PRO A 141 -18.14 6.39 1.95
CA PRO A 141 -18.55 5.07 1.51
C PRO A 141 -17.54 4.48 0.54
N ARG A 142 -17.08 3.26 0.82
CA ARG A 142 -15.97 2.63 0.11
C ARG A 142 -16.19 1.14 -0.09
N LEU A 143 -15.55 0.60 -1.12
CA LEU A 143 -15.44 -0.83 -1.35
C LEU A 143 -14.03 -1.31 -0.99
N GLY A 144 -13.92 -2.50 -0.38
CA GLY A 144 -12.67 -3.25 -0.35
C GLY A 144 -12.49 -4.02 -1.67
N ILE A 145 -11.36 -3.86 -2.35
CA ILE A 145 -11.07 -4.58 -3.61
C ILE A 145 -9.76 -5.33 -3.46
N GLY A 146 -9.88 -6.60 -3.08
CA GLY A 146 -8.76 -7.53 -2.92
C GLY A 146 -7.99 -7.76 -4.22
N CYS A 147 -6.65 -7.76 -4.18
CA CYS A 147 -5.82 -7.80 -5.39
C CYS A 147 -4.82 -8.99 -5.42
N ARG A 148 -5.36 -10.22 -5.52
CA ARG A 148 -4.54 -11.45 -5.60
C ARG A 148 -3.80 -11.64 -6.93
N MET A 149 -4.14 -10.85 -7.95
CA MET A 149 -3.56 -10.90 -9.29
C MET A 149 -3.30 -9.47 -9.80
N THR A 150 -2.28 -8.84 -9.23
CA THR A 150 -1.95 -7.41 -9.36
C THR A 150 -2.09 -6.84 -10.77
N ALA A 151 -1.42 -7.44 -11.75
CA ALA A 151 -1.47 -6.96 -13.13
C ALA A 151 -2.83 -7.13 -13.84
N ALA A 152 -3.72 -7.97 -13.31
CA ALA A 152 -5.00 -8.31 -13.94
C ALA A 152 -6.20 -7.58 -13.30
N VAL A 153 -6.20 -7.40 -11.98
CA VAL A 153 -7.36 -6.86 -11.24
C VAL A 153 -7.45 -5.34 -11.34
N TRP A 154 -6.34 -4.62 -11.12
CA TRP A 154 -6.36 -3.15 -11.08
C TRP A 154 -6.89 -2.47 -12.35
N PRO A 155 -6.56 -2.90 -13.60
CA PRO A 155 -7.11 -2.26 -14.79
C PRO A 155 -8.64 -2.30 -14.86
N GLY A 156 -9.26 -3.36 -14.34
CA GLY A 156 -10.72 -3.47 -14.25
C GLY A 156 -11.29 -2.63 -13.11
N ALA A 157 -10.69 -2.74 -11.92
CA ALA A 157 -11.10 -2.00 -10.74
C ALA A 157 -11.03 -0.47 -10.95
N PHE A 158 -9.90 0.03 -11.42
CA PHE A 158 -9.70 1.47 -11.66
C PHE A 158 -10.62 2.02 -12.74
N ARG A 159 -10.91 1.22 -13.78
CA ARG A 159 -11.92 1.59 -14.77
C ARG A 159 -13.31 1.72 -14.16
N ALA A 160 -13.70 0.77 -13.32
CA ALA A 160 -14.98 0.82 -12.62
C ALA A 160 -15.04 2.03 -11.67
N MET A 161 -13.98 2.28 -10.88
CA MET A 161 -13.87 3.44 -9.99
C MET A 161 -13.97 4.75 -10.77
N GLY A 162 -13.22 4.90 -11.87
CA GLY A 162 -13.25 6.11 -12.70
C GLY A 162 -14.59 6.33 -13.40
N THR A 163 -15.25 5.27 -13.85
CA THR A 163 -16.54 5.35 -14.57
C THR A 163 -17.71 5.61 -13.62
N CYS A 164 -17.74 4.91 -12.48
CA CYS A 164 -18.85 4.96 -11.53
C CYS A 164 -18.61 5.98 -10.41
N GLY A 165 -17.40 6.52 -10.29
CA GLY A 165 -17.05 7.57 -9.34
C GLY A 165 -17.14 7.15 -7.88
N PHE A 166 -16.83 5.90 -7.50
CA PHE A 166 -16.79 5.47 -6.09
C PHE A 166 -15.37 5.48 -5.52
N ALA A 167 -15.25 5.53 -4.19
CA ALA A 167 -13.98 5.35 -3.49
C ALA A 167 -13.75 3.88 -3.12
N ALA A 168 -12.50 3.46 -3.05
CA ALA A 168 -12.18 2.08 -2.69
C ALA A 168 -10.82 1.93 -1.99
N ASN A 169 -10.72 0.95 -1.11
CA ASN A 169 -9.43 0.37 -0.74
C ASN A 169 -9.02 -0.60 -1.85
N ALA A 170 -8.45 -0.04 -2.93
CA ALA A 170 -8.14 -0.80 -4.14
C ALA A 170 -6.79 -1.54 -4.07
N ILE A 171 -6.04 -1.29 -3.01
CA ILE A 171 -4.81 -1.98 -2.65
C ILE A 171 -5.12 -2.68 -1.33
N GLN A 172 -5.60 -3.92 -1.41
CA GLN A 172 -6.05 -4.66 -0.24
C GLN A 172 -5.68 -6.12 -0.36
N ASN A 173 -5.00 -6.64 0.65
CA ASN A 173 -4.79 -8.06 0.87
C ASN A 173 -4.46 -8.34 2.34
N SER A 174 -4.73 -9.57 2.74
CA SER A 174 -4.53 -10.09 4.08
C SER A 174 -3.22 -10.86 4.24
N VAL A 175 -2.85 -11.15 5.49
CA VAL A 175 -1.71 -12.01 5.86
C VAL A 175 -1.80 -13.42 5.26
N ARG A 176 -3.00 -13.85 4.84
CA ARG A 176 -3.20 -15.12 4.12
C ARG A 176 -2.67 -15.04 2.70
N GLU A 177 -2.84 -13.89 2.06
CA GLU A 177 -2.62 -13.69 0.63
C GLU A 177 -1.21 -13.21 0.33
N VAL A 178 -0.68 -12.29 1.14
CA VAL A 178 0.64 -11.69 0.98
C VAL A 178 1.56 -12.05 2.13
N ASN A 179 2.87 -11.90 1.92
CA ASN A 179 3.90 -12.20 2.90
C ASN A 179 4.73 -10.94 3.23
N LEU A 180 5.66 -11.05 4.18
CA LEU A 180 6.67 -10.01 4.37
C LEU A 180 7.71 -10.09 3.26
N MET A 181 8.12 -8.94 2.71
CA MET A 181 9.15 -8.92 1.67
C MET A 181 10.44 -9.62 2.14
N ALA A 182 10.89 -9.36 3.37
CA ALA A 182 12.10 -9.98 3.90
C ALA A 182 12.04 -11.51 3.92
N ASP A 183 10.88 -12.10 4.25
CA ASP A 183 10.70 -13.55 4.28
C ASP A 183 10.73 -14.15 2.87
N LEU A 184 10.09 -13.48 1.89
CA LEU A 184 10.13 -13.89 0.48
C LEU A 184 11.56 -13.85 -0.08
N LEU A 185 12.27 -12.74 0.12
CA LEU A 185 13.63 -12.56 -0.40
C LEU A 185 14.64 -13.53 0.26
N ALA A 186 14.40 -13.90 1.51
CA ALA A 186 15.18 -14.94 2.20
C ALA A 186 14.83 -16.36 1.74
N GLY A 187 13.74 -16.55 1.00
CA GLY A 187 13.25 -17.87 0.59
C GLY A 187 12.81 -18.72 1.79
N ARG A 188 12.29 -18.08 2.84
CA ARG A 188 11.78 -18.80 4.01
C ARG A 188 10.53 -19.60 3.61
N PRO A 189 10.30 -20.78 4.22
CA PRO A 189 9.06 -21.51 4.01
C PRO A 189 7.88 -20.65 4.48
N PRO A 190 6.72 -20.74 3.83
CA PRO A 190 5.53 -20.00 4.26
C PRO A 190 5.12 -20.45 5.66
N ASP A 191 4.68 -19.48 6.47
CA ASP A 191 4.09 -19.78 7.76
C ASP A 191 2.77 -20.54 7.56
N SER A 192 2.59 -21.59 8.35
CA SER A 192 1.31 -22.29 8.43
C SER A 192 0.38 -21.51 9.33
N ASN A 193 -0.66 -20.91 8.74
CA ASN A 193 -1.62 -20.10 9.44
C ASN A 193 -2.96 -20.82 9.55
N TYR A 194 -3.54 -20.84 10.75
CA TYR A 194 -4.90 -21.30 10.94
C TYR A 194 -5.86 -20.13 10.78
N ALA A 195 -6.55 -20.09 9.65
CA ALA A 195 -7.61 -19.12 9.37
C ALA A 195 -8.97 -19.75 9.67
N PHE A 196 -9.76 -19.08 10.48
CA PHE A 196 -11.11 -19.52 10.82
C PHE A 196 -11.95 -19.63 9.54
N SER A 197 -12.82 -20.64 9.48
CA SER A 197 -13.62 -21.01 8.29
C SER A 197 -12.85 -21.50 7.05
N PHE A 198 -11.51 -21.39 7.01
CA PHE A 198 -10.66 -21.91 5.91
C PHE A 198 -9.80 -23.10 6.31
N GLY A 199 -9.46 -23.20 7.60
CA GLY A 199 -8.54 -24.20 8.13
C GLY A 199 -7.08 -23.76 8.05
N THR A 200 -6.17 -24.73 8.09
CA THR A 200 -4.74 -24.48 7.97
C THR A 200 -4.37 -24.19 6.51
N ILE A 201 -3.80 -23.01 6.28
CA ILE A 201 -3.33 -22.55 4.97
C ILE A 201 -1.89 -22.03 5.09
N GLU A 202 -1.15 -22.09 3.99
CA GLU A 202 0.16 -21.44 3.89
C GLU A 202 -0.05 -19.97 3.53
N SER A 203 0.49 -19.07 4.36
CA SER A 203 0.41 -17.63 4.12
C SER A 203 1.21 -17.21 2.88
N GLY A 204 0.77 -16.12 2.24
CA GLY A 204 1.50 -15.52 1.13
C GLY A 204 1.34 -16.22 -0.21
N TYR A 205 0.26 -16.98 -0.43
CA TYR A 205 0.08 -17.80 -1.62
C TYR A 205 0.05 -17.02 -2.95
N THR A 206 -0.16 -15.69 -2.91
CA THR A 206 -0.11 -14.84 -4.11
C THR A 206 1.33 -14.56 -4.57
N GLY A 207 2.32 -14.84 -3.72
CA GLY A 207 3.73 -14.54 -3.97
C GLY A 207 4.07 -13.04 -3.94
N SER A 208 3.14 -12.18 -3.50
CA SER A 208 3.35 -10.74 -3.33
C SER A 208 3.73 -10.42 -1.87
N SER A 209 4.43 -9.31 -1.67
CA SER A 209 4.70 -8.76 -0.33
C SER A 209 3.74 -7.62 0.01
N PHE A 210 3.57 -7.30 1.30
CA PHE A 210 2.84 -6.10 1.71
C PHE A 210 3.46 -4.83 1.09
N GLU A 211 4.78 -4.72 1.14
CA GLU A 211 5.53 -3.57 0.65
C GLU A 211 5.39 -3.42 -0.87
N GLY A 212 5.57 -4.52 -1.61
CA GLY A 212 5.48 -4.53 -3.07
C GLY A 212 4.05 -4.36 -3.58
N LEU A 213 3.05 -4.93 -2.89
CA LEU A 213 1.65 -4.72 -3.23
C LEU A 213 1.27 -3.25 -3.14
N TRP A 214 1.68 -2.57 -2.07
CA TRP A 214 1.46 -1.13 -1.91
C TRP A 214 2.07 -0.36 -3.07
N LEU A 215 3.37 -0.57 -3.30
CA LEU A 215 4.09 0.19 -4.31
C LEU A 215 3.51 -0.04 -5.71
N SER A 216 3.33 -1.31 -6.08
CA SER A 216 2.82 -1.66 -7.40
C SER A 216 1.40 -1.13 -7.61
N GLY A 217 0.56 -1.11 -6.57
CA GLY A 217 -0.79 -0.57 -6.64
C GLY A 217 -0.80 0.93 -6.82
N VAL A 218 0.07 1.64 -6.09
CA VAL A 218 0.26 3.08 -6.22
C VAL A 218 0.76 3.45 -7.62
N ILE A 219 1.79 2.77 -8.13
CA ILE A 219 2.30 3.01 -9.49
C ILE A 219 1.21 2.74 -10.54
N ALA A 220 0.41 1.69 -10.35
CA ALA A 220 -0.71 1.38 -11.23
C ALA A 220 -1.77 2.49 -11.20
N ALA A 221 -2.08 3.05 -10.02
CA ALA A 221 -3.02 4.16 -9.85
C ALA A 221 -2.50 5.45 -10.52
N LEU A 222 -1.22 5.80 -10.32
CA LEU A 222 -0.57 6.94 -10.97
C LEU A 222 -0.47 6.79 -12.51
N SER A 223 -0.49 5.56 -13.00
CA SER A 223 -0.48 5.25 -14.43
C SER A 223 -1.89 5.21 -15.05
N TYR A 224 -2.94 5.21 -14.23
CA TYR A 224 -4.32 5.23 -14.72
C TYR A 224 -4.69 6.65 -15.20
N PRO A 225 -5.36 6.84 -16.36
CA PRO A 225 -5.56 8.16 -16.97
C PRO A 225 -6.43 9.16 -16.21
N ALA A 226 -6.93 8.84 -15.02
CA ALA A 226 -7.76 9.71 -14.21
C ALA A 226 -7.40 9.60 -12.73
N ARG A 227 -7.73 10.64 -11.97
CA ARG A 227 -7.53 10.66 -10.51
C ARG A 227 -8.51 9.71 -9.84
N LEU A 228 -7.98 8.85 -8.96
CA LEU A 228 -8.77 7.89 -8.19
C LEU A 228 -8.91 8.37 -6.75
N ARG A 229 -10.05 8.08 -6.12
CA ARG A 229 -10.23 8.22 -4.67
C ARG A 229 -9.99 6.86 -4.04
N TYR A 230 -8.83 6.67 -3.43
CA TYR A 230 -8.46 5.35 -2.97
C TYR A 230 -7.68 5.35 -1.66
N GLY A 231 -7.80 4.26 -0.93
CA GLY A 231 -6.97 3.90 0.20
C GLY A 231 -6.20 2.61 -0.08
N ALA A 232 -5.31 2.26 0.85
CA ALA A 232 -4.64 0.98 0.90
C ALA A 232 -4.93 0.32 2.25
N ASP A 233 -5.44 -0.91 2.23
CA ASP A 233 -5.89 -1.66 3.39
C ASP A 233 -5.00 -2.89 3.65
N ALA A 234 -4.36 -2.89 4.82
CA ALA A 234 -3.65 -4.04 5.33
C ALA A 234 -4.68 -4.91 6.06
N ASP A 235 -5.27 -5.81 5.29
CA ASP A 235 -6.48 -6.54 5.67
C ASP A 235 -6.16 -7.68 6.64
N HIS A 236 -7.12 -8.07 7.49
CA HIS A 236 -7.02 -9.17 8.45
C HIS A 236 -5.61 -9.35 9.04
N ILE A 237 -5.07 -8.32 9.69
CA ILE A 237 -3.87 -8.44 10.50
C ILE A 237 -4.25 -9.23 11.75
N GLN A 238 -3.91 -10.51 11.75
CA GLN A 238 -4.37 -11.42 12.78
C GLN A 238 -3.59 -11.26 14.08
N VAL A 239 -4.32 -11.04 15.16
CA VAL A 239 -3.80 -11.06 16.53
C VAL A 239 -4.09 -12.44 17.10
N LYS A 240 -3.08 -13.30 17.09
CA LYS A 240 -3.18 -14.68 17.59
C LYS A 240 -2.85 -14.79 19.08
N ARG A 241 -3.42 -15.79 19.76
CA ARG A 241 -3.03 -16.19 21.11
C ARG A 241 -1.59 -16.68 21.14
N GLY A 242 -0.94 -16.47 22.28
CA GLY A 242 0.43 -16.93 22.54
C GLY A 242 1.48 -15.82 22.49
N LEU A 243 2.73 -16.19 22.80
CA LEU A 243 3.81 -15.24 23.10
C LEU A 243 4.22 -14.34 21.92
N HIS A 244 3.88 -14.73 20.69
CA HIS A 244 4.35 -14.05 19.48
C HIS A 244 3.26 -13.41 18.63
N GLY A 245 1.97 -13.59 18.98
CA GLY A 245 0.88 -13.12 18.13
C GLY A 245 0.85 -11.60 17.95
N LEU A 246 1.01 -10.86 19.05
CA LEU A 246 1.09 -9.40 19.00
C LEU A 246 2.33 -8.91 18.26
N ALA A 247 3.49 -9.52 18.52
CA ALA A 247 4.75 -9.16 17.86
C ALA A 247 4.66 -9.38 16.34
N ARG A 248 4.03 -10.48 15.90
CA ARG A 248 3.79 -10.75 14.48
C ARG A 248 2.87 -9.72 13.85
N ALA A 249 1.79 -9.32 14.54
CA ALA A 249 0.92 -8.24 14.07
C ALA A 249 1.70 -6.92 13.90
N GLN A 250 2.59 -6.57 14.85
CA GLN A 250 3.47 -5.40 14.74
C GLN A 250 4.44 -5.49 13.55
N GLU A 251 5.00 -6.66 13.26
CA GLU A 251 5.85 -6.87 12.07
C GLU A 251 5.07 -6.61 10.78
N VAL A 252 3.85 -7.15 10.67
CA VAL A 252 2.97 -6.93 9.52
C VAL A 252 2.63 -5.45 9.36
N ILE A 253 2.26 -4.76 10.45
CA ILE A 253 2.01 -3.32 10.46
C ILE A 253 3.24 -2.53 9.99
N THR A 254 4.45 -2.96 10.40
CA THR A 254 5.71 -2.31 10.00
C THR A 254 6.00 -2.49 8.50
N ALA A 255 5.71 -3.67 7.96
CA ALA A 255 5.76 -3.90 6.50
C ALA A 255 4.70 -3.05 5.78
N ALA A 256 3.50 -2.96 6.34
CA ALA A 256 2.40 -2.16 5.85
C ALA A 256 2.48 -0.66 6.24
N ARG A 257 3.64 -0.15 6.66
CA ARG A 257 3.78 1.22 7.18
C ARG A 257 3.35 2.35 6.24
N TYR A 258 3.11 2.10 4.95
CA TYR A 258 2.58 3.10 4.01
C TYR A 258 1.09 2.93 3.68
N TYR A 259 0.44 1.89 4.22
CA TYR A 259 -1.01 1.67 4.08
C TYR A 259 -1.81 2.72 4.85
N THR A 260 -3.05 2.98 4.45
CA THR A 260 -3.88 4.04 5.04
C THR A 260 -5.07 3.51 5.83
N PHE A 261 -5.27 2.20 5.80
CA PHE A 261 -6.29 1.49 6.53
C PHE A 261 -5.69 0.19 7.08
N PHE A 262 -6.00 -0.12 8.34
CA PHE A 262 -5.52 -1.32 9.02
C PHE A 262 -6.73 -2.06 9.60
N THR A 263 -6.90 -3.30 9.19
CA THR A 263 -7.98 -4.17 9.69
C THR A 263 -7.37 -5.17 10.66
N LEU A 264 -7.63 -4.99 11.96
CA LEU A 264 -7.09 -5.83 13.01
C LEU A 264 -8.09 -6.94 13.34
N ASP A 265 -7.72 -8.17 13.01
CA ASP A 265 -8.53 -9.36 13.27
C ASP A 265 -8.14 -9.92 14.65
N VAL A 266 -9.01 -9.69 15.62
CA VAL A 266 -8.83 -10.12 17.02
C VAL A 266 -9.62 -11.39 17.35
N SER A 267 -10.22 -12.00 16.33
CA SER A 267 -11.15 -13.12 16.49
C SER A 267 -10.55 -14.28 17.29
N ASP A 268 -9.23 -14.50 17.16
CA ASP A 268 -8.54 -15.59 17.84
C ASP A 268 -8.37 -15.35 19.34
N ILE A 269 -8.42 -14.10 19.83
CA ILE A 269 -8.16 -13.78 21.24
C ILE A 269 -9.42 -13.53 22.09
N LEU A 270 -10.61 -13.48 21.46
CA LEU A 270 -11.89 -13.31 22.17
C LEU A 270 -12.26 -14.52 23.05
N ASP A 271 -12.80 -14.29 24.26
CA ASP A 271 -13.38 -15.36 25.11
C ASP A 271 -14.85 -15.61 24.72
N TYR A 272 -15.06 -16.45 23.70
CA TYR A 272 -16.40 -16.83 23.21
C TYR A 272 -17.30 -17.49 24.27
N GLN A 273 -16.71 -18.06 25.33
CA GLN A 273 -17.48 -18.72 26.39
C GLN A 273 -17.95 -17.76 27.48
N ALA A 274 -17.43 -16.53 27.50
CA ALA A 274 -17.76 -15.54 28.53
C ALA A 274 -19.26 -15.23 28.60
N LEU A 275 -19.98 -15.29 27.47
CA LEU A 275 -21.39 -14.89 27.38
C LEU A 275 -22.39 -16.04 27.56
N ALA A 276 -21.91 -17.27 27.85
CA ALA A 276 -22.78 -18.44 28.01
C ALA A 276 -23.83 -18.29 29.14
N GLY A 277 -23.59 -17.40 30.10
CA GLY A 277 -24.51 -17.09 31.21
C GLY A 277 -25.37 -15.83 31.02
N GLY A 278 -25.35 -15.21 29.84
CA GLY A 278 -26.04 -13.94 29.53
C GLY A 278 -25.08 -12.78 29.25
N VAL A 279 -25.63 -11.63 28.86
CA VAL A 279 -24.84 -10.43 28.49
C VAL A 279 -24.87 -9.41 29.63
N THR A 280 -23.72 -9.23 30.29
CA THR A 280 -23.54 -8.23 31.36
C THR A 280 -22.18 -7.56 31.22
N GLY A 281 -22.01 -6.35 31.78
CA GLY A 281 -20.75 -5.60 31.71
C GLY A 281 -19.49 -6.43 32.07
N PRO A 282 -19.45 -7.14 33.22
CA PRO A 282 -18.29 -7.97 33.57
C PRO A 282 -18.01 -9.12 32.60
N LEU A 283 -19.02 -9.66 31.92
CA LEU A 283 -18.84 -10.73 30.94
C LEU A 283 -18.40 -10.20 29.58
N LEU A 284 -18.85 -8.99 29.20
CA LEU A 284 -18.36 -8.26 28.03
C LEU A 284 -16.88 -7.90 28.20
N GLU A 285 -16.50 -7.36 29.35
CA GLU A 285 -15.10 -7.10 29.72
C GLU A 285 -14.25 -8.36 29.60
N ARG A 286 -14.77 -9.49 30.10
CA ARG A 286 -14.09 -10.77 29.97
C ARG A 286 -13.93 -11.23 28.51
N LYS A 287 -14.93 -11.00 27.65
CA LYS A 287 -14.87 -11.38 26.23
C LYS A 287 -13.87 -10.53 25.44
N TYR A 288 -13.90 -9.21 25.65
CA TYR A 288 -13.23 -8.24 24.78
C TYR A 288 -11.97 -7.58 25.37
N GLY A 289 -11.76 -7.62 26.69
CA GLY A 289 -10.68 -6.86 27.35
C GLY A 289 -9.30 -7.12 26.74
N LEU A 290 -8.95 -8.39 26.50
CA LEU A 290 -7.68 -8.74 25.84
C LEU A 290 -7.57 -8.18 24.40
N ALA A 291 -8.69 -8.12 23.68
CA ALA A 291 -8.72 -7.56 22.34
C ALA A 291 -8.55 -6.03 22.36
N PHE A 292 -9.10 -5.33 23.35
CA PHE A 292 -8.89 -3.90 23.52
C PHE A 292 -7.46 -3.56 23.93
N ASP A 293 -6.86 -4.34 24.84
CA ASP A 293 -5.44 -4.18 25.19
C ASP A 293 -4.52 -4.36 23.97
N ALA A 294 -4.85 -5.31 23.09
CA ALA A 294 -4.12 -5.52 21.84
C ALA A 294 -4.37 -4.39 20.83
N LEU A 295 -5.61 -3.93 20.70
CA LEU A 295 -6.02 -2.84 19.81
C LEU A 295 -5.29 -1.54 20.18
N GLU A 296 -5.21 -1.21 21.47
CA GLU A 296 -4.48 -0.03 21.97
C GLU A 296 -3.00 -0.11 21.60
N GLN A 297 -2.33 -1.22 21.91
CA GLN A 297 -0.91 -1.43 21.61
C GLN A 297 -0.60 -1.38 20.11
N LEU A 298 -1.47 -1.96 19.27
CA LEU A 298 -1.29 -1.95 17.82
C LEU A 298 -1.61 -0.59 17.22
N SER A 299 -2.63 0.11 17.73
CA SER A 299 -2.94 1.50 17.34
C SER A 299 -1.78 2.43 17.66
N ASP A 300 -1.18 2.32 18.85
CA ASP A 300 0.01 3.09 19.24
C ASP A 300 1.20 2.79 18.34
N HIS A 301 1.40 1.52 17.98
CA HIS A 301 2.45 1.13 17.04
C HIS A 301 2.22 1.73 15.66
N ILE A 302 0.99 1.69 15.12
CA ILE A 302 0.63 2.34 13.86
C ILE A 302 0.90 3.84 13.95
N GLN A 303 0.44 4.50 15.01
CA GLN A 303 0.63 5.94 15.22
C GLN A 303 2.12 6.31 15.25
N SER A 304 2.97 5.49 15.89
CA SER A 304 4.42 5.72 15.93
C SER A 304 5.08 5.68 14.55
N LEU A 305 4.59 4.84 13.64
CA LEU A 305 5.06 4.74 12.26
C LEU A 305 4.50 5.86 11.38
N LYS A 306 3.28 6.30 11.65
CA LYS A 306 2.55 7.31 10.85
C LYS A 306 2.94 8.74 11.20
N GLY A 307 3.48 8.98 12.39
CA GLY A 307 3.81 10.32 12.87
C GLY A 307 2.55 11.15 13.07
N ASP A 308 2.36 12.21 12.28
CA ASP A 308 1.18 13.08 12.30
C ASP A 308 0.07 12.65 11.31
N ARG A 309 0.34 11.62 10.50
CA ARG A 309 -0.58 11.18 9.45
C ARG A 309 -1.75 10.40 10.01
N ARG A 310 -2.93 10.66 9.43
CA ARG A 310 -4.15 9.92 9.75
C ARG A 310 -4.17 8.55 9.07
N PHE A 311 -4.85 7.62 9.70
CA PHE A 311 -5.17 6.30 9.17
C PHE A 311 -6.60 5.92 9.59
N ASP A 312 -7.21 5.03 8.83
CA ASP A 312 -8.43 4.34 9.25
C ASP A 312 -8.03 3.08 10.03
N LEU A 313 -8.82 2.71 11.03
CA LEU A 313 -8.62 1.50 11.84
C LEU A 313 -9.94 0.74 11.92
N GLU A 314 -9.90 -0.55 11.63
CA GLU A 314 -11.04 -1.46 11.75
C GLU A 314 -10.73 -2.56 12.77
N LEU A 315 -11.71 -2.82 13.63
CA LEU A 315 -11.72 -3.97 14.52
C LEU A 315 -12.55 -5.06 13.85
N SER A 316 -11.89 -6.12 13.40
CA SER A 316 -12.52 -7.28 12.79
C SER A 316 -12.71 -8.40 13.82
N ILE A 317 -13.95 -8.89 13.88
CA ILE A 317 -14.42 -9.99 14.74
C ILE A 317 -15.39 -10.92 13.98
N ASP A 318 -15.34 -10.86 12.65
CA ASP A 318 -16.23 -11.59 11.75
C ASP A 318 -15.77 -13.03 11.48
N GLU A 319 -14.50 -13.33 11.77
CA GLU A 319 -13.96 -14.68 11.76
C GLU A 319 -14.23 -15.38 13.11
N HIS A 320 -14.50 -16.69 13.13
CA HIS A 320 -14.76 -17.40 14.38
C HIS A 320 -14.23 -18.84 14.40
N PRO A 321 -13.80 -19.36 15.57
CA PRO A 321 -13.34 -20.74 15.67
C PRO A 321 -14.41 -21.73 15.17
N PRO A 322 -14.02 -22.84 14.50
CA PRO A 322 -14.96 -23.80 13.96
C PRO A 322 -15.79 -24.52 15.03
N GLU A 323 -15.32 -24.55 16.27
CA GLU A 323 -16.02 -25.13 17.42
C GLU A 323 -17.11 -24.21 18.00
N VAL A 324 -17.19 -22.96 17.56
CA VAL A 324 -18.23 -22.02 17.96
C VAL A 324 -19.29 -21.99 16.87
N GLU A 325 -20.55 -22.25 17.25
CA GLU A 325 -21.68 -22.20 16.33
C GLU A 325 -21.84 -20.78 15.79
N THR A 326 -22.13 -20.63 14.49
CA THR A 326 -22.25 -19.30 13.85
C THR A 326 -23.20 -18.36 14.58
N VAL A 327 -24.28 -18.88 15.17
CA VAL A 327 -25.24 -18.07 15.94
C VAL A 327 -24.63 -17.46 17.21
N ASP A 328 -23.66 -18.14 17.83
CA ASP A 328 -22.96 -17.70 19.03
C ASP A 328 -21.83 -16.70 18.70
N CYS A 329 -21.51 -16.55 17.41
CA CYS A 329 -20.53 -15.60 16.89
C CYS A 329 -21.17 -14.28 16.44
N LEU A 330 -22.50 -14.24 16.29
CA LEU A 330 -23.20 -13.02 15.91
C LEU A 330 -23.06 -11.98 17.03
N THR A 331 -22.47 -10.84 16.69
CA THR A 331 -22.37 -9.72 17.62
C THR A 331 -23.76 -9.17 17.90
N SER A 332 -24.22 -9.28 19.15
CA SER A 332 -25.49 -8.72 19.60
C SER A 332 -25.47 -7.19 19.63
N ALA A 333 -26.66 -6.56 19.75
CA ALA A 333 -26.75 -5.11 19.85
C ALA A 333 -26.08 -4.58 21.12
N GLU A 334 -26.17 -5.33 22.22
CA GLU A 334 -25.53 -5.04 23.50
C GLU A 334 -24.01 -5.12 23.41
N GLU A 335 -23.47 -6.13 22.73
CA GLU A 335 -22.04 -6.23 22.46
C GLU A 335 -21.55 -5.08 21.58
N LEU A 336 -22.25 -4.77 20.49
CA LEU A 336 -21.91 -3.65 19.62
C LEU A 336 -21.90 -2.32 20.40
N ALA A 337 -22.89 -2.09 21.26
CA ALA A 337 -22.94 -0.88 22.08
C ALA A 337 -21.76 -0.79 23.05
N TYR A 338 -21.30 -1.92 23.60
CA TYR A 338 -20.13 -1.98 24.48
C TYR A 338 -18.80 -1.78 23.73
N VAL A 339 -18.66 -2.34 22.53
CA VAL A 339 -17.45 -2.14 21.70
C VAL A 339 -17.29 -0.69 21.24
N LEU A 340 -18.41 0.04 21.07
CA LEU A 340 -18.40 1.44 20.62
C LEU A 340 -18.30 2.46 21.76
N SER A 341 -18.34 2.04 23.04
CA SER A 341 -18.33 2.93 24.21
C SER A 341 -16.94 3.17 24.76
#